data_AF-A0A957R051-F1
#
_entry.id   AF-A0A957R051-F1
#
_cell.length_a   1.000
_cell.length_b   1.000
_cell.length_c   1.000
_cell.angle_alpha   90.00
_cell.angle_beta   90.00
_cell.angle_gamma   90.00
#
_symmetry.space_group_name_H-M   'P 1'
#
loop_
_entity.id
_entity.type
_entity.pdbx_description
1 polymer ?
#
loop_
_entity_poly.entity_id
_entity_poly.type
_entity_poly.pdbx_seq_one_letter_code
_entity_poly.pdbx_strand_id
1 'polypeptide(L)'
;MKGRAVGLVILLLGLLAGAVFVAARQLSSQQENPNPAESEPLVQLRDDSAAVSLPNRVIPAAELPAREPEARGIFVRREDNTLIIGTGTVHMNVDMNDPQRRIVASHDGVEIEVVTHHETLIFRDETIVAGTTG
;
A
#
# COMPACT_ATOMS: atom_id res chain seq x y z
N MET A 1 -32.73 -34.84 -30.87
CA MET A 1 -31.89 -34.88 -29.64
C MET A 1 -30.52 -34.20 -29.81
N LYS A 2 -29.86 -34.27 -30.98
CA LYS A 2 -28.52 -33.68 -31.20
C LYS A 2 -28.42 -32.16 -31.06
N GLY A 3 -29.42 -31.39 -31.50
CA GLY A 3 -29.39 -29.91 -31.42
C GLY A 3 -29.44 -29.32 -30.01
N ARG A 4 -30.09 -30.01 -29.05
CA ARG A 4 -30.18 -29.54 -27.65
C ARG A 4 -28.85 -29.73 -26.90
N ALA A 5 -28.13 -30.81 -27.21
CA ALA A 5 -26.80 -31.05 -26.65
C ALA A 5 -25.78 -30.04 -27.19
N VAL A 6 -25.81 -29.75 -28.49
CA VAL A 6 -24.92 -28.75 -29.10
C VAL A 6 -25.17 -27.35 -28.55
N GLY A 7 -26.44 -26.95 -28.36
CA GLY A 7 -26.77 -25.66 -27.75
C GLY A 7 -26.27 -25.53 -26.31
N LEU A 8 -26.34 -26.60 -25.52
CA LEU A 8 -25.86 -26.61 -24.13
C LEU A 8 -24.33 -26.53 -24.06
N VAL A 9 -23.63 -27.22 -24.96
CA VAL A 9 -22.15 -27.16 -25.04
C VAL A 9 -21.68 -25.75 -25.43
N ILE A 10 -22.33 -25.10 -26.41
CA ILE A 10 -21.97 -23.74 -26.82
C ILE A 10 -22.22 -22.75 -25.67
N LEU A 11 -23.34 -22.88 -24.96
CA LEU A 11 -23.66 -22.05 -23.81
C LEU A 11 -22.64 -22.23 -22.67
N LEU A 12 -22.25 -23.47 -22.39
CA LEU A 12 -21.24 -23.78 -21.38
C LEU A 12 -19.87 -23.17 -21.75
N LEU A 13 -19.47 -23.28 -23.01
CA LEU A 13 -18.20 -22.70 -23.50
C LEU A 13 -18.22 -21.18 -23.44
N GLY A 14 -19.34 -20.54 -23.75
CA GLY A 14 -19.51 -19.09 -23.63
C GLY A 14 -19.39 -18.61 -22.18
N LEU A 15 -20.03 -19.33 -21.24
CA LEU A 15 -19.91 -19.04 -19.80
C LEU A 15 -18.48 -19.22 -19.29
N LEU A 16 -17.80 -20.29 -19.72
CA LEU A 16 -16.43 -20.57 -19.31
C LEU A 16 -15.45 -19.50 -19.84
N ALA A 17 -15.60 -19.09 -21.09
CA ALA A 17 -14.79 -18.02 -21.69
C ALA A 17 -15.02 -16.67 -20.98
N GLY A 18 -16.27 -16.36 -20.63
CA GLY A 18 -16.61 -15.16 -19.85
C GLY A 18 -15.97 -15.15 -18.47
N ALA A 19 -16.00 -16.28 -17.75
CA ALA A 19 -15.40 -16.40 -16.42
C ALA A 19 -13.87 -16.24 -16.46
N VAL A 20 -13.19 -16.87 -17.44
CA VAL A 20 -11.74 -16.73 -17.63
C VAL A 20 -11.37 -15.28 -17.95
N PHE A 21 -12.16 -14.60 -18.79
CA PHE A 21 -11.91 -13.20 -19.13
C PHE A 21 -12.04 -12.27 -17.91
N VAL A 22 -13.06 -12.48 -17.08
CA VAL A 22 -13.26 -11.70 -15.85
C VAL A 22 -12.13 -11.95 -14.84
N ALA A 23 -11.71 -13.21 -14.66
CA ALA A 23 -10.60 -13.56 -13.79
C ALA A 23 -9.28 -12.94 -14.26
N ALA A 24 -8.96 -13.06 -15.55
CA ALA A 24 -7.78 -12.46 -16.15
C ALA A 24 -7.78 -10.93 -15.99
N ARG A 25 -8.92 -10.28 -16.22
CA ARG A 25 -9.06 -8.84 -16.01
C ARG A 25 -8.82 -8.43 -14.56
N GLN A 26 -9.28 -9.22 -13.59
CA GLN A 26 -9.03 -8.92 -12.17
C GLN A 26 -7.54 -9.06 -11.82
N LEU A 27 -6.89 -10.12 -12.28
CA LEU A 27 -5.44 -10.34 -12.09
C LEU A 27 -4.60 -9.23 -12.75
N SER A 28 -4.94 -8.81 -13.96
CA SER A 28 -4.25 -7.71 -14.64
C SER A 28 -4.44 -6.36 -13.95
N SER A 29 -5.57 -6.14 -13.27
CA SER A 29 -5.81 -4.91 -12.49
C SER A 29 -5.03 -4.89 -11.18
N GLN A 30 -4.59 -6.05 -10.70
CA GLN A 30 -3.76 -6.19 -9.49
C GLN A 30 -2.26 -6.14 -9.82
N GLN A 31 -1.89 -6.26 -11.09
CA GLN A 31 -0.52 -6.21 -11.58
C GLN A 31 -0.19 -4.84 -12.20
N GLU A 32 -0.64 -3.77 -11.57
CA GLU A 32 0.02 -2.48 -11.72
C GLU A 32 1.27 -2.54 -10.83
N ASN A 33 2.37 -3.00 -11.43
CA ASN A 33 3.69 -3.05 -10.81
C ASN A 33 4.12 -1.61 -10.53
N PRO A 34 4.05 -1.11 -9.28
CA PRO A 34 4.55 0.21 -9.01
C PRO A 34 6.06 0.10 -9.13
N ASN A 35 6.62 0.79 -10.12
CA ASN A 35 8.04 1.11 -10.12
C ASN A 35 8.36 1.65 -8.71
N PRO A 36 9.24 1.01 -7.91
CA PRO A 36 9.45 1.38 -6.51
C PRO A 36 10.05 2.78 -6.34
N ALA A 37 10.43 3.43 -7.45
CA ALA A 37 10.89 4.82 -7.53
C ALA A 37 9.76 5.87 -7.69
N GLU A 38 8.53 5.46 -8.00
CA GLU A 38 7.41 6.39 -8.30
C GLU A 38 6.11 6.01 -7.57
N SER A 39 6.22 5.23 -6.49
CA SER A 39 5.08 4.98 -5.61
C SER A 39 4.75 6.27 -4.85
N GLU A 40 4.06 7.20 -5.50
CA GLU A 40 3.45 8.33 -4.80
C GLU A 40 2.48 7.73 -3.77
N PRO A 41 2.67 7.95 -2.46
CA PRO A 41 1.75 7.45 -1.46
C PRO A 41 0.41 8.17 -1.66
N LEU A 42 -0.54 7.44 -2.24
CA LEU A 42 -1.89 7.91 -2.51
C LEU A 42 -2.63 8.06 -1.17
N VAL A 43 -2.63 9.26 -0.62
CA VAL A 43 -3.46 9.60 0.55
C VAL A 43 -4.88 9.85 0.06
N GLN A 44 -5.77 8.87 0.25
CA GLN A 44 -7.20 9.05 -0.01
C GLN A 44 -7.86 9.65 1.23
N LEU A 45 -8.13 10.95 1.19
CA LEU A 45 -9.04 11.59 2.13
C LEU A 45 -10.47 11.23 1.72
N ARG A 46 -11.15 10.42 2.53
CA ARG A 46 -12.56 10.09 2.32
C ARG A 46 -13.41 11.00 3.19
N ASP A 47 -13.83 12.10 2.59
CA ASP A 47 -15.00 12.87 3.04
C ASP A 47 -16.18 12.50 2.12
N ASP A 48 -17.42 12.65 2.58
CA ASP A 48 -18.66 12.06 2.00
C ASP A 48 -19.03 12.50 0.56
N SER A 49 -18.13 13.18 -0.14
CA SER A 49 -18.25 13.43 -1.57
C SER A 49 -16.86 13.55 -2.22
N ALA A 50 -16.53 12.54 -3.04
CA ALA A 50 -15.34 12.40 -3.89
C ALA A 50 -13.99 12.18 -3.17
N ALA A 51 -13.36 11.05 -3.50
CA ALA A 51 -11.97 10.78 -3.14
C ALA A 51 -11.05 11.78 -3.84
N VAL A 52 -10.38 12.64 -3.07
CA VAL A 52 -9.36 13.54 -3.59
C VAL A 52 -8.02 12.79 -3.59
N SER A 53 -7.50 12.51 -4.77
CA SER A 53 -6.12 12.04 -4.97
C SER A 53 -5.21 13.26 -5.01
N LEU A 54 -4.40 13.44 -3.96
CA LEU A 54 -3.34 14.45 -3.98
C LEU A 54 -2.07 13.78 -4.53
N PRO A 55 -1.48 14.27 -5.65
CA PRO A 55 -0.18 13.78 -6.09
C PRO A 55 0.85 14.16 -5.01
N ASN A 56 1.38 13.15 -4.32
CA ASN A 56 2.34 13.35 -3.25
C ASN A 56 3.74 13.16 -3.84
N ARG A 57 4.33 14.26 -4.31
CA ARG A 57 5.69 14.26 -4.81
C ARG A 57 6.67 14.18 -3.64
N VAL A 58 6.98 12.96 -3.21
CA VAL A 58 8.03 12.68 -2.24
C VAL A 58 9.38 12.91 -2.94
N ILE A 59 10.17 13.88 -2.45
CA ILE A 59 11.55 14.09 -2.91
C ILE A 59 12.44 13.33 -1.91
N PRO A 60 13.06 12.20 -2.32
CA PRO A 60 13.92 11.44 -1.41
C PRO A 60 15.11 12.28 -0.96
N ALA A 61 15.47 12.19 0.32
CA ALA A 61 16.66 12.84 0.84
C ALA A 61 17.93 12.29 0.16
N ALA A 62 18.89 13.17 -0.15
CA ALA A 62 20.07 12.84 -0.96
C ALA A 62 21.02 11.84 -0.28
N GLU A 63 20.96 11.77 1.04
CA GLU A 63 21.72 10.89 1.91
C GLU A 63 21.14 9.47 2.01
N LEU A 64 19.94 9.22 1.47
CA LEU A 64 19.35 7.89 1.50
C LEU A 64 20.17 6.90 0.65
N PRO A 65 20.43 5.68 1.16
CA PRO A 65 21.09 4.66 0.37
C PRO A 65 20.34 4.38 -0.93
N ALA A 66 21.06 4.34 -2.07
CA ALA A 66 20.49 4.08 -3.39
C ALA A 66 20.07 2.60 -3.61
N ARG A 67 20.13 1.77 -2.57
CA ARG A 67 19.74 0.36 -2.62
C ARG A 67 18.26 0.21 -2.24
N GLU A 68 17.60 -0.77 -2.82
CA GLU A 68 16.26 -1.11 -2.36
C GLU A 68 16.29 -1.62 -0.91
N PRO A 69 15.28 -1.26 -0.09
CA PRO A 69 15.19 -1.75 1.27
C PRO A 69 14.77 -3.23 1.29
N GLU A 70 15.40 -4.01 2.17
CA GLU A 70 15.09 -5.43 2.38
C GLU A 70 13.72 -5.65 3.04
N ALA A 71 13.25 -4.66 3.79
CA ALA A 71 11.94 -4.66 4.43
C ALA A 71 11.35 -3.25 4.46
N ARG A 72 10.02 -3.16 4.41
CA ARG A 72 9.24 -1.92 4.55
C ARG A 72 8.06 -2.17 5.48
N GLY A 73 7.70 -1.18 6.30
CA GLY A 73 6.59 -1.30 7.24
C GLY A 73 6.44 -0.06 8.13
N ILE A 74 5.56 -0.16 9.13
CA ILE A 74 5.41 0.90 10.14
C ILE A 74 6.24 0.61 11.38
N PHE A 75 6.78 1.68 11.96
CA PHE A 75 7.37 1.59 13.29
C PHE A 75 6.28 1.30 14.33
N VAL A 76 6.43 0.20 15.07
CA VAL A 76 5.50 -0.21 16.13
C VAL A 76 6.01 0.25 17.48
N ARG A 77 7.26 -0.13 17.81
CA ARG A 77 7.90 0.18 19.08
C ARG A 77 9.41 0.00 18.99
N ARG A 78 10.10 0.49 20.01
CA ARG A 78 11.52 0.25 20.25
C ARG A 78 11.68 -0.46 21.59
N GLU A 79 12.51 -1.48 21.62
CA GLU A 79 12.93 -2.20 22.82
C GLU A 79 14.46 -2.24 22.83
N ASP A 80 15.10 -1.58 23.79
CA ASP A 80 16.57 -1.48 23.90
C ASP A 80 17.28 -0.99 22.61
N ASN A 81 18.05 -1.89 21.98
CA ASN A 81 18.76 -1.70 20.72
C ASN A 81 18.00 -2.25 19.50
N THR A 82 16.73 -2.59 19.68
CA THR A 82 15.89 -3.20 18.65
C THR A 82 14.73 -2.28 18.26
N LEU A 83 14.46 -2.17 16.96
CA LEU A 83 13.27 -1.55 16.39
C LEU A 83 12.33 -2.63 15.89
N ILE A 84 11.04 -2.54 16.26
CA ILE A 84 10.02 -3.47 15.79
C ILE A 84 9.23 -2.81 14.67
N ILE A 85 9.23 -3.45 13.50
CA ILE A 85 8.59 -2.97 12.27
C ILE A 85 7.43 -3.89 11.89
N GLY A 86 6.21 -3.37 11.92
CA GLY A 86 5.01 -4.08 11.48
C GLY A 86 4.89 -4.05 9.96
N THR A 87 4.77 -5.21 9.34
CA THR A 87 4.65 -5.36 7.87
C THR A 87 3.22 -5.61 7.43
N GLY A 88 3.00 -5.79 6.12
CA GLY A 88 1.68 -6.06 5.54
C GLY A 88 0.93 -4.79 5.18
N THR A 89 -0.39 -4.87 5.18
CA THR A 89 -1.27 -3.74 4.92
C THR A 89 -1.29 -2.82 6.13
N VAL A 90 -0.88 -1.59 5.91
CA VAL A 90 -0.89 -0.53 6.93
C VAL A 90 -2.20 0.23 6.83
N HIS A 91 -2.94 0.27 7.94
CA HIS A 91 -4.13 1.08 8.08
C HIS A 91 -3.83 2.28 8.98
N MET A 92 -4.00 3.49 8.45
CA MET A 92 -3.88 4.72 9.22
C MET A 92 -5.25 5.38 9.34
N ASN A 93 -5.65 5.66 10.57
CA ASN A 93 -6.85 6.42 10.86
C ASN A 93 -6.46 7.71 11.58
N VAL A 94 -6.99 8.82 11.08
CA VAL A 94 -6.88 10.11 11.76
C VAL A 94 -8.22 10.35 12.45
N ASP A 95 -8.20 10.47 13.78
CA ASP A 95 -9.40 10.88 14.49
C ASP A 95 -9.60 12.38 14.30
N MET A 96 -10.57 12.75 13.46
CA MET A 96 -10.90 14.16 13.19
C MET A 96 -11.62 14.84 14.37
N ASN A 97 -12.11 14.08 15.34
CA ASN A 97 -12.75 14.62 16.54
C ASN A 97 -11.74 14.88 17.68
N ASP A 98 -10.51 14.37 17.56
CA ASP A 98 -9.43 14.64 18.51
C ASP A 98 -8.82 16.02 18.18
N PRO A 99 -8.81 17.00 19.12
CA PRO A 99 -8.16 18.28 18.91
C PRO A 99 -6.65 18.16 18.64
N GLN A 100 -6.02 17.04 19.04
CA GLN A 100 -4.61 16.75 18.74
C GLN A 100 -4.43 15.98 17.42
N ARG A 101 -5.52 15.61 16.73
CA ARG A 101 -5.52 14.84 15.48
C ARG A 101 -4.63 13.61 15.57
N ARG A 102 -4.79 12.83 16.64
CA ARG A 102 -3.95 11.66 16.88
C ARG A 102 -4.11 10.67 15.73
N ILE A 103 -2.98 10.28 15.17
CA ILE A 103 -2.89 9.27 14.12
C ILE A 103 -2.79 7.90 14.81
N VAL A 104 -3.72 7.01 14.53
CA VAL A 104 -3.68 5.62 14.97
C VAL A 104 -3.34 4.76 13.75
N ALA A 105 -2.22 4.06 13.81
CA ALA A 105 -1.77 3.15 12.77
C ALA A 105 -1.87 1.69 13.25
N SER A 106 -2.29 0.79 12.37
CA SER A 106 -2.30 -0.66 12.60
C SER A 106 -1.78 -1.42 11.38
N HIS A 107 -1.36 -2.66 11.58
CA HIS A 107 -0.87 -3.55 10.53
C HIS A 107 -1.42 -4.97 10.71
N ASP A 108 -1.46 -5.75 9.63
CA ASP A 108 -1.94 -7.15 9.61
C ASP A 108 -0.83 -8.19 9.36
N GLY A 109 0.36 -7.74 8.96
CA GLY A 109 1.51 -8.60 8.69
C GLY A 109 2.37 -8.88 9.92
N VAL A 110 3.43 -9.64 9.69
CA VAL A 110 4.39 -10.02 10.74
C VAL A 110 5.18 -8.82 11.24
N GLU A 111 5.64 -8.91 12.49
CA GLU A 111 6.63 -7.97 13.04
C GLU A 111 8.04 -8.43 12.67
N ILE A 112 8.84 -7.51 12.15
CA ILE A 112 10.27 -7.70 11.88
C ILE A 112 11.05 -7.02 12.99
N GLU A 113 12.00 -7.76 13.55
CA GLU A 113 12.97 -7.27 14.51
C GLU A 113 14.20 -6.70 13.78
N VAL A 114 14.49 -5.41 13.98
CA VAL A 114 15.67 -4.75 13.44
C VAL A 114 16.63 -4.42 14.58
N VAL A 115 17.69 -5.21 14.69
CA VAL A 115 18.72 -5.01 15.71
C VAL A 115 19.71 -3.96 15.25
N THR A 116 19.80 -2.87 16.01
CA THR A 116 20.72 -1.76 15.75
C THR A 116 22.02 -1.91 16.55
N HIS A 117 23.11 -1.43 15.96
CA HIS A 117 24.45 -1.38 16.55
C HIS A 117 24.99 0.05 16.45
N HIS A 118 26.16 0.30 17.06
CA HIS A 118 26.78 1.64 17.06
C HIS A 118 27.12 2.19 15.66
N GLU A 119 27.24 1.32 14.66
CA GLU A 119 27.51 1.70 13.27
C GLU A 119 26.23 1.83 12.43
N THR A 120 25.05 1.55 13.01
CA THR A 120 23.78 1.69 12.30
C THR A 120 23.47 3.16 12.05
N LEU A 121 23.31 3.52 10.78
CA LEU A 121 22.87 4.84 10.35
C LEU A 121 21.34 4.86 10.23
N ILE A 122 20.69 5.79 10.93
CA ILE A 122 19.25 6.02 10.87
C ILE A 122 19.01 7.37 10.19
N PHE A 123 18.24 7.33 9.11
CA PHE A 123 17.87 8.52 8.37
C PHE A 123 16.42 8.88 8.68
N ARG A 124 16.13 10.17 8.78
CA ARG A 124 14.77 10.70 8.92
C ARG A 124 14.46 11.54 7.70
N ASP A 125 13.51 11.08 6.91
CA ASP A 125 12.98 11.83 5.78
C ASP A 125 11.70 12.57 6.22
N GLU A 126 11.60 13.85 5.88
CA GLU A 126 10.44 14.69 6.18
C GLU A 126 9.78 15.11 4.86
N THR A 127 8.63 14.51 4.55
CA THR A 127 7.81 14.95 3.42
C THR A 127 6.89 16.09 3.84
N ILE A 128 7.06 17.25 3.23
CA ILE A 128 6.15 18.39 3.40
C ILE A 128 5.04 18.27 2.36
N VAL A 129 3.80 18.09 2.81
CA VAL A 129 2.63 18.12 1.92
C VAL A 129 2.33 19.58 1.57
N ALA A 130 2.50 19.93 0.29
CA ALA A 130 2.17 21.27 -0.21
C ALA A 130 0.66 21.53 -0.07
N GLY A 131 0.27 22.48 0.78
CA GLY A 131 -1.13 22.86 1.00
C GLY A 131 -1.51 23.23 2.44
N THR A 132 -0.67 22.94 3.42
CA THR A 132 -0.89 23.41 4.81
C THR A 132 -0.10 24.71 5.03
N THR A 133 -0.60 25.82 4.48
CA THR A 133 -0.25 27.16 4.99
C THR A 133 -0.93 27.34 6.35
N GLY A 134 -0.14 27.72 7.36
CA GLY A 134 -0.63 28.09 8.68
C GLY A 134 -1.53 29.32 8.70
#